data_AF-A0A966EYQ4-F1
#
_entry.id   AF-A0A966EYQ4-F1
#
_cell.length_a   1.000
_cell.length_b   1.000
_cell.length_c   1.000
_cell.angle_alpha   90.00
_cell.angle_beta   90.00
_cell.angle_gamma   90.00
#
_symmetry.space_group_name_H-M   'P 1'
#
loop_
_entity.id
_entity.type
_entity.pdbx_description
1 polymer ?
#
loop_
_entity_poly.entity_id
_entity_poly.type
_entity_poly.pdbx_seq_one_letter_code
_entity_poly.pdbx_strand_id
1 'polypeptide(L)'
;MENGYSQSKEESAEILRLILQKMVKHPAAFTPPTYAVWYEFLAGINPRLNEEMSKLLDADEPLSNETTQHLFDRYISEINPEAQNKFRQNMQKLLDGLASQANSTSEDTRRFNTDLDKFGTTLNNDPATPLVHQLVGAIMQGTELMQSSVSALQDKLLESKSKVEKLQQELQNARSEALIDPLTKALNRRGLDVQMKKLVAKPEFQGKRISFLMLDIDFFKKINDNYGHMFGDRVICGITAALTA
;
A
#
# COMPACT_ATOMS: atom_id res chain seq x y z
N MET A 1 14.98 -6.29 8.23
CA MET A 1 14.28 -6.75 7.02
C MET A 1 13.69 -5.57 6.28
N GLU A 2 14.42 -5.04 5.28
CA GLU A 2 13.99 -3.95 4.37
C GLU A 2 12.50 -4.07 4.06
N ASN A 3 11.68 -3.06 4.33
CA ASN A 3 10.31 -3.08 3.82
C ASN A 3 10.45 -2.85 2.32
N GLY A 4 10.51 -3.92 1.52
CA GLY A 4 10.85 -3.89 0.09
C GLY A 4 9.82 -3.21 -0.82
N TYR A 5 8.95 -2.37 -0.26
CA TYR A 5 7.95 -1.58 -0.98
C TYR A 5 8.57 -0.24 -1.39
N SER A 6 9.28 -0.18 -2.52
CA SER A 6 9.93 1.03 -3.03
C SER A 6 9.19 1.69 -4.20
N GLN A 7 7.97 1.24 -4.49
CA GLN A 7 7.20 1.68 -5.65
C GLN A 7 6.72 3.13 -5.45
N SER A 8 6.86 3.93 -6.51
CA SER A 8 6.25 5.24 -6.63
C SER A 8 4.72 5.15 -6.62
N LYS A 9 4.04 6.29 -6.48
CA LYS A 9 2.59 6.34 -6.44
C LYS A 9 1.96 5.88 -7.76
N GLU A 10 2.58 6.26 -8.87
CA GLU A 10 2.19 5.87 -10.22
C GLU A 10 2.35 4.35 -10.42
N GLU A 11 3.50 3.79 -10.00
CA GLU A 11 3.75 2.34 -10.05
C GLU A 11 2.79 1.55 -9.14
N SER A 12 2.51 2.07 -7.94
CA SER A 12 1.56 1.44 -7.00
C SER A 12 0.13 1.44 -7.54
N ALA A 13 -0.27 2.48 -8.28
CA ALA A 13 -1.58 2.57 -8.93
C ALA A 13 -1.69 1.60 -10.12
N GLU A 14 -0.64 1.44 -10.91
CA GLU A 14 -0.57 0.42 -11.95
C GLU A 14 -0.62 -1.00 -11.37
N ILE A 15 0.12 -1.25 -10.29
CA ILE A 15 0.09 -2.53 -9.58
C ILE A 15 -1.32 -2.80 -9.05
N LEU A 16 -1.96 -1.85 -8.37
CA LEU A 16 -3.34 -1.98 -7.90
C LEU A 16 -4.31 -2.33 -9.03
N ARG A 17 -4.18 -1.67 -10.19
CA ARG A 17 -5.00 -1.96 -11.37
C ARG A 17 -4.77 -3.40 -11.87
N LEU A 18 -3.53 -3.86 -11.91
CA LEU A 18 -3.17 -5.22 -12.31
C LEU A 18 -3.65 -6.28 -11.30
N ILE A 19 -3.57 -5.99 -10.00
CA ILE A 19 -4.09 -6.83 -8.92
C ILE A 19 -5.58 -7.09 -9.14
N LEU A 20 -6.37 -6.02 -9.33
CA LEU A 20 -7.82 -6.15 -9.53
C LEU A 20 -8.15 -6.97 -10.78
N GLN A 21 -7.41 -6.79 -11.88
CA GLN A 21 -7.60 -7.59 -13.10
C GLN A 21 -7.26 -9.08 -12.91
N LYS A 22 -6.26 -9.40 -12.07
CA LYS A 22 -5.84 -10.77 -11.77
C LYS A 22 -6.80 -11.43 -10.77
N MET A 23 -7.17 -10.73 -9.70
CA MET A 23 -8.05 -11.23 -8.64
C MET A 23 -9.42 -11.64 -9.14
N VAL A 24 -10.00 -10.91 -10.11
CA VAL A 24 -11.29 -11.26 -10.72
C VAL A 24 -11.29 -12.65 -11.38
N LYS A 25 -10.11 -13.17 -11.76
CA LYS A 25 -9.96 -14.49 -12.39
C LYS A 25 -9.84 -15.64 -11.38
N HIS A 26 -9.76 -15.34 -10.09
CA HIS A 26 -9.58 -16.34 -9.03
C HIS A 26 -10.74 -16.28 -8.02
N PRO A 27 -11.07 -17.41 -7.37
CA PRO A 27 -12.18 -17.48 -6.43
C PRO A 27 -11.92 -16.78 -5.08
N ALA A 28 -10.69 -16.35 -4.80
CA ALA A 28 -10.37 -15.59 -3.59
C ALA A 28 -11.14 -14.26 -3.53
N ALA A 29 -11.74 -13.98 -2.38
CA ALA A 29 -12.42 -12.74 -2.08
C ALA A 29 -11.44 -11.56 -2.00
N PHE A 30 -11.97 -10.36 -2.22
CA PHE A 30 -11.26 -9.09 -2.11
C PHE A 30 -10.97 -8.72 -0.64
N THR A 31 -10.13 -9.53 0.01
CA THR A 31 -9.72 -9.35 1.40
C THR A 31 -8.32 -8.73 1.48
N PRO A 32 -8.00 -8.04 2.58
CA PRO A 32 -6.66 -7.46 2.77
C PRO A 32 -5.50 -8.46 2.63
N PRO A 33 -5.59 -9.71 3.12
CA PRO A 33 -4.55 -10.73 2.93
C PRO A 33 -4.36 -11.12 1.46
N THR A 34 -5.46 -11.34 0.73
CA THR A 34 -5.42 -11.63 -0.71
C THR A 34 -4.77 -10.48 -1.49
N TYR A 35 -5.13 -9.24 -1.16
CA TYR A 35 -4.53 -8.06 -1.77
C TYR A 35 -3.02 -7.97 -1.49
N ALA A 36 -2.60 -8.18 -0.24
CA ALA A 36 -1.20 -8.08 0.16
C ALA A 36 -0.31 -9.13 -0.54
N VAL A 37 -0.81 -10.36 -0.70
CA VAL A 37 -0.11 -11.43 -1.43
C VAL A 37 0.07 -11.05 -2.91
N TRP A 38 -1.00 -10.58 -3.57
CA TRP A 38 -0.92 -10.15 -4.97
C TRP A 38 -0.02 -8.92 -5.16
N TYR A 39 -0.03 -8.00 -4.20
CA TYR A 39 0.81 -6.82 -4.22
C TYR A 39 2.28 -7.20 -4.10
N GLU A 40 2.69 -7.96 -3.09
CA GLU A 40 4.10 -8.38 -2.95
C GLU A 40 4.57 -9.20 -4.16
N PHE A 41 3.69 -10.02 -4.73
CA PHE A 41 3.95 -10.79 -5.94
C PHE A 41 4.30 -9.89 -7.13
N LEU A 42 3.38 -9.01 -7.52
CA LEU A 42 3.54 -8.13 -8.69
C LEU A 42 4.63 -7.08 -8.50
N ALA A 43 4.84 -6.66 -7.25
CA ALA A 43 5.84 -5.68 -6.89
C ALA A 43 7.25 -6.27 -6.73
N GLY A 44 7.42 -7.61 -6.81
CA GLY A 44 8.73 -8.27 -6.76
C GLY A 44 9.41 -8.20 -5.39
N ILE A 45 8.65 -7.99 -4.33
CA ILE A 45 9.17 -7.58 -3.02
C ILE A 45 9.76 -8.76 -2.25
N ASN A 46 9.12 -9.91 -2.39
CA ASN A 46 9.41 -11.10 -1.62
C ASN A 46 9.73 -12.27 -2.56
N PRO A 47 11.02 -12.52 -2.84
CA PRO A 47 11.43 -13.53 -3.80
C PRO A 47 10.88 -14.92 -3.48
N ARG A 48 10.74 -15.25 -2.19
CA ARG A 48 10.22 -16.54 -1.72
C ARG A 48 8.72 -16.68 -1.96
N LEU A 49 7.96 -15.60 -1.73
CA LEU A 49 6.53 -15.56 -2.07
C LEU A 49 6.33 -15.65 -3.58
N ASN A 50 7.18 -14.96 -4.36
CA ASN A 50 7.09 -14.95 -5.82
C ASN A 50 7.31 -16.31 -6.44
N GLU A 51 8.29 -17.05 -5.94
CA GLU A 51 8.59 -18.40 -6.43
C GLU A 51 7.40 -19.35 -6.19
N GLU A 52 6.76 -19.28 -5.02
CA GLU A 52 5.59 -20.10 -4.71
C GLU A 52 4.32 -19.65 -5.46
N MET A 53 4.08 -18.35 -5.58
CA MET A 53 2.97 -17.82 -6.39
C MET A 53 3.12 -18.18 -7.87
N SER A 54 4.31 -18.10 -8.44
CA SER A 54 4.55 -18.50 -9.83
C SER A 54 4.25 -19.99 -10.04
N LYS A 55 4.66 -20.88 -9.12
CA LYS A 55 4.34 -22.31 -9.21
C LYS A 55 2.83 -22.58 -9.21
N LEU A 56 2.07 -21.89 -8.34
CA LEU A 56 0.62 -22.03 -8.27
C LEU A 56 -0.07 -21.53 -9.56
N LEU A 57 0.44 -20.45 -10.13
CA LEU A 57 -0.10 -19.88 -11.38
C LEU A 57 0.29 -20.71 -12.61
N ASP A 58 1.49 -21.30 -12.64
CA ASP A 58 1.95 -22.19 -13.72
C ASP A 58 1.21 -23.54 -13.71
N ALA A 59 0.72 -23.97 -12.55
CA ALA A 59 -0.13 -25.15 -12.39
C ALA A 59 -1.62 -24.91 -12.73
N ASP A 60 -2.00 -23.69 -13.10
CA ASP A 60 -3.39 -23.23 -13.32
C ASP A 60 -4.31 -23.49 -12.11
N GLU A 61 -3.74 -23.51 -10.90
CA GLU A 61 -4.48 -23.74 -9.67
C GLU A 61 -5.24 -22.46 -9.22
N PRO A 62 -6.55 -22.54 -8.96
CA PRO A 62 -7.31 -21.37 -8.52
C PRO A 62 -6.96 -20.98 -7.09
N LEU A 63 -6.41 -19.77 -6.92
CA LEU A 63 -6.13 -19.19 -5.60
C LEU A 63 -7.43 -18.99 -4.80
N SER A 64 -7.58 -19.76 -3.71
CA SER A 64 -8.69 -19.66 -2.76
C SER A 64 -8.36 -18.73 -1.59
N ASN A 65 -9.39 -18.39 -0.79
CA ASN A 65 -9.20 -17.62 0.44
C ASN A 65 -8.25 -18.29 1.44
N GLU A 66 -8.29 -19.62 1.54
CA GLU A 66 -7.43 -20.37 2.46
C GLU A 66 -5.97 -20.33 1.98
N THR A 67 -5.75 -20.47 0.68
CA THR A 67 -4.41 -20.41 0.07
C THR A 67 -3.79 -19.03 0.25
N THR A 68 -4.54 -17.96 -0.03
CA THR A 68 -4.03 -16.59 0.10
C THR A 68 -3.77 -16.20 1.55
N GLN A 69 -4.62 -16.66 2.48
CA GLN A 69 -4.40 -16.47 3.91
C GLN A 69 -3.13 -17.18 4.39
N HIS A 70 -2.92 -18.44 3.98
CA HIS A 70 -1.73 -19.20 4.34
C HIS A 70 -0.44 -18.57 3.78
N LEU A 71 -0.47 -18.06 2.55
CA LEU A 71 0.65 -17.32 1.96
C LEU A 71 0.93 -16.02 2.73
N PHE A 72 -0.12 -15.29 3.13
CA PHE A 72 0.02 -14.07 3.93
C PHE A 72 0.66 -14.34 5.29
N ASP A 73 0.15 -15.33 6.03
CA ASP A 73 0.64 -15.66 7.37
C ASP A 73 2.09 -16.15 7.33
N ARG A 74 2.45 -16.94 6.32
CA ARG A 74 3.78 -17.56 6.19
C ARG A 74 4.86 -16.62 5.66
N TYR A 75 4.52 -15.68 4.79
CA TYR A 75 5.52 -14.87 4.07
C TYR A 75 5.46 -13.38 4.36
N ILE A 76 4.35 -12.86 4.92
CA ILE A 76 4.12 -11.41 5.11
C ILE A 76 4.01 -11.02 6.60
N SER A 77 3.60 -11.93 7.49
CA SER A 77 3.16 -11.56 8.85
C SER A 77 4.26 -11.31 9.92
N GLU A 78 5.56 -11.23 9.58
CA GLU A 78 6.65 -11.14 10.58
C GLU A 78 6.95 -9.73 11.16
N ILE A 79 6.16 -8.68 10.90
CA ILE A 79 6.55 -7.31 11.32
C ILE A 79 5.40 -6.56 12.03
N ASN A 80 5.48 -6.53 13.36
CA ASN A 80 4.83 -5.61 14.33
C ASN A 80 3.27 -5.65 14.45
N PRO A 81 2.72 -6.36 15.45
CA PRO A 81 1.27 -6.60 15.60
C PRO A 81 0.43 -5.33 15.86
N GLU A 82 0.99 -4.28 16.47
CA GLU A 82 0.27 -3.02 16.67
C GLU A 82 0.10 -2.24 15.36
N ALA A 83 1.15 -2.17 14.55
CA ALA A 83 1.10 -1.54 13.23
C ALA A 83 0.16 -2.32 12.27
N GLN A 84 0.17 -3.66 12.34
CA GLN A 84 -0.79 -4.51 11.63
C GLN A 84 -2.23 -4.26 12.05
N ASN A 85 -2.54 -4.23 13.36
CA ASN A 85 -3.91 -3.99 13.82
C ASN A 85 -4.41 -2.61 13.41
N LYS A 86 -3.55 -1.58 13.49
CA LYS A 86 -3.90 -0.22 13.10
C LYS A 86 -4.11 -0.10 11.59
N PHE A 87 -3.26 -0.73 10.78
CA PHE A 87 -3.43 -0.80 9.33
C PHE A 87 -4.68 -1.57 8.93
N ARG A 88 -4.92 -2.75 9.54
CA ARG A 88 -6.10 -3.59 9.30
C ARG A 88 -7.38 -2.84 9.63
N GLN A 89 -7.45 -2.20 10.80
CA GLN A 89 -8.61 -1.38 11.20
C GLN A 89 -8.84 -0.19 10.27
N ASN A 90 -7.77 0.52 9.87
CA ASN A 90 -7.89 1.66 8.98
C ASN A 90 -8.33 1.26 7.58
N MET A 91 -7.78 0.17 7.04
CA MET A 91 -8.15 -0.36 5.73
C MET A 91 -9.59 -0.89 5.74
N GLN A 92 -10.00 -1.59 6.79
CA GLN A 92 -11.35 -2.10 6.94
C GLN A 92 -12.38 -0.97 6.98
N LYS A 93 -12.13 0.09 7.76
CA LYS A 93 -12.96 1.31 7.74
C LYS A 93 -13.04 1.99 6.38
N LEU A 94 -11.94 2.00 5.63
CA LEU A 94 -11.86 2.62 4.30
C LEU A 94 -12.63 1.80 3.26
N LEU A 95 -12.52 0.48 3.32
CA LEU A 95 -13.28 -0.45 2.47
C LEU A 95 -14.77 -0.42 2.80
N ASP A 96 -15.16 -0.39 4.07
CA ASP A 96 -16.57 -0.29 4.49
C ASP A 96 -17.20 1.04 4.04
N GLY A 97 -16.44 2.14 4.12
CA GLY A 97 -16.86 3.45 3.62
C GLY A 97 -17.01 3.48 2.09
N LEU A 98 -16.09 2.88 1.36
CA LEU A 98 -16.18 2.78 -0.11
C LEU A 98 -17.32 1.85 -0.54
N ALA A 99 -17.51 0.71 0.13
CA ALA A 99 -18.57 -0.24 -0.19
C ALA A 99 -19.97 0.35 0.08
N SER A 100 -20.16 1.03 1.21
CA SER A 100 -21.44 1.66 1.54
C SER A 100 -21.79 2.80 0.57
N GLN A 101 -20.81 3.64 0.20
CA GLN A 101 -21.01 4.71 -0.77
C GLN A 101 -21.19 4.20 -2.21
N ALA A 102 -20.46 3.16 -2.61
CA ALA A 102 -20.64 2.53 -3.92
C ALA A 102 -22.02 1.88 -4.05
N ASN A 103 -22.52 1.27 -2.97
CA ASN A 103 -23.88 0.74 -2.92
C ASN A 103 -24.92 1.84 -3.02
N SER A 104 -24.81 2.93 -2.25
CA SER A 104 -25.79 4.04 -2.34
C SER A 104 -25.80 4.68 -3.72
N THR A 105 -24.63 4.93 -4.32
CA THR A 105 -24.53 5.45 -5.69
C THR A 105 -25.09 4.47 -6.72
N SER A 106 -24.89 3.16 -6.54
CA SER A 106 -25.46 2.12 -7.40
C SER A 106 -26.99 2.04 -7.27
N GLU A 107 -27.52 2.18 -6.06
CA GLU A 107 -28.96 2.23 -5.79
C GLU A 107 -29.61 3.49 -6.41
N ASP A 108 -28.98 4.65 -6.25
CA ASP A 108 -29.43 5.91 -6.86
C ASP A 108 -29.40 5.84 -8.38
N THR A 109 -28.32 5.28 -8.97
CA THR A 109 -28.19 5.07 -10.41
C THR A 109 -29.23 4.07 -10.94
N ARG A 110 -29.54 3.03 -10.17
CA ARG A 110 -30.55 2.04 -10.52
C ARG A 110 -31.96 2.62 -10.42
N ARG A 111 -32.26 3.42 -9.39
CA ARG A 111 -33.52 4.16 -9.30
C ARG A 111 -33.70 5.09 -10.49
N PHE A 112 -32.67 5.88 -10.79
CA PHE A 112 -32.70 6.78 -11.94
C PHE A 112 -32.91 6.05 -13.27
N ASN A 113 -32.24 4.92 -13.52
CA ASN A 113 -32.50 4.10 -14.71
C ASN A 113 -33.91 3.52 -14.74
N THR A 114 -34.45 3.08 -13.60
CA THR A 114 -35.82 2.55 -13.50
C THR A 114 -36.85 3.65 -13.79
N ASP A 115 -36.59 4.87 -13.33
CA ASP A 115 -37.45 6.02 -13.58
C ASP A 115 -37.38 6.42 -15.06
N LEU A 116 -36.18 6.45 -15.68
CA LEU A 116 -36.01 6.65 -17.13
C LEU A 116 -36.76 5.61 -17.97
N ASP A 117 -36.75 4.34 -17.57
CA ASP A 117 -37.45 3.26 -18.29
C ASP A 117 -38.98 3.38 -18.17
N LYS A 118 -39.48 3.71 -16.97
CA LYS A 118 -40.90 4.08 -16.76
C LYS A 118 -41.30 5.29 -17.60
N PHE A 119 -40.41 6.26 -17.76
CA PHE A 119 -40.67 7.44 -18.58
C PHE A 119 -40.73 7.10 -20.07
N GLY A 120 -39.78 6.31 -20.59
CA GLY A 120 -39.79 5.85 -21.98
C GLY A 120 -41.04 5.05 -22.33
N THR A 121 -41.51 4.19 -21.42
CA THR A 121 -42.74 3.40 -21.60
C THR A 121 -44.01 4.24 -21.50
N THR A 122 -44.05 5.26 -20.63
CA THR A 122 -45.22 6.14 -20.47
C THR A 122 -45.38 7.10 -21.66
N LEU A 123 -44.28 7.70 -22.14
CA LEU A 123 -44.28 8.57 -23.33
C LEU A 123 -44.72 7.86 -24.61
N ASN A 124 -44.43 6.56 -24.72
CA ASN A 124 -44.80 5.75 -25.88
C ASN A 124 -46.30 5.39 -25.91
N ASN A 125 -46.98 5.47 -24.76
CA ASN A 125 -48.38 5.04 -24.61
C ASN A 125 -49.39 6.20 -24.51
N ASP A 126 -49.01 7.38 -24.00
CA ASP A 126 -49.91 8.54 -23.88
C ASP A 126 -49.15 9.90 -24.00
N PRO A 127 -49.17 10.57 -25.17
CA PRO A 127 -48.38 11.77 -25.44
C PRO A 127 -49.02 13.09 -24.94
N ALA A 128 -49.84 13.06 -23.89
CA ALA A 128 -50.50 14.26 -23.37
C ALA A 128 -49.52 15.30 -22.78
N THR A 129 -49.63 16.55 -23.21
CA THR A 129 -48.77 17.71 -22.82
C THR A 129 -48.56 17.94 -21.31
N PRO A 130 -49.56 17.76 -20.41
CA PRO A 130 -49.32 17.92 -18.96
C PRO A 130 -48.43 16.81 -18.37
N LEU A 131 -48.37 15.63 -18.99
CA LEU A 131 -47.51 14.51 -18.57
C LEU A 131 -46.03 14.82 -18.83
N VAL A 132 -45.74 15.50 -19.94
CA VAL A 132 -44.39 15.93 -20.33
C VAL A 132 -43.77 16.91 -19.32
N HIS A 133 -44.57 17.81 -18.73
CA HIS A 133 -44.07 18.75 -17.72
C HIS A 133 -43.69 18.05 -16.40
N GLN A 134 -44.46 17.04 -15.98
CA GLN A 134 -44.10 16.20 -14.83
C GLN A 134 -42.83 15.37 -15.09
N LEU A 135 -42.69 14.83 -16.32
CA LEU A 135 -41.54 14.05 -16.75
C LEU A 135 -40.24 14.87 -16.74
N VAL A 136 -40.29 16.09 -17.27
CA VAL A 136 -39.14 17.01 -17.25
C VAL A 136 -38.74 17.36 -15.81
N GLY A 137 -39.71 17.63 -14.93
CA GLY A 137 -39.45 17.87 -13.51
C GLY A 137 -38.77 16.70 -12.81
N ALA A 138 -39.19 15.46 -13.08
CA ALA A 138 -38.61 14.26 -12.50
C ALA A 138 -37.18 13.97 -13.03
N ILE A 139 -36.92 14.21 -14.32
CA ILE A 139 -35.57 14.10 -14.90
C ILE A 139 -34.63 15.15 -14.30
N MET A 140 -35.09 16.41 -14.19
CA MET A 140 -34.30 17.48 -13.57
C MET A 140 -33.92 17.13 -12.12
N GLN A 141 -34.89 16.64 -11.34
CA GLN A 141 -34.68 16.24 -9.95
C GLN A 141 -33.74 15.03 -9.81
N GLY A 142 -33.90 14.02 -10.68
CA GLY A 142 -32.98 12.87 -10.72
C GLY A 142 -31.55 13.25 -11.14
N THR A 143 -31.43 14.21 -12.08
CA THR A 143 -30.13 14.72 -12.53
C THR A 143 -29.42 15.53 -11.45
N GLU A 144 -30.17 16.32 -10.67
CA GLU A 144 -29.65 17.12 -9.55
C GLU A 144 -29.17 16.23 -8.38
N LEU A 145 -29.93 15.17 -8.07
CA LEU A 145 -29.50 14.12 -7.13
C LEU A 145 -28.23 13.42 -7.63
N MET A 146 -28.18 13.04 -8.91
CA MET A 146 -27.02 12.38 -9.51
C MET A 146 -25.78 13.27 -9.48
N GLN A 147 -25.90 14.56 -9.82
CA GLN A 147 -24.81 15.53 -9.72
C GLN A 147 -24.29 15.66 -8.29
N SER A 148 -25.20 15.72 -7.31
CA SER A 148 -24.85 15.79 -5.89
C SER A 148 -24.10 14.53 -5.43
N SER A 149 -24.57 13.35 -5.82
CA SER A 149 -23.93 12.07 -5.49
C SER A 149 -22.56 11.90 -6.15
N VAL A 150 -22.40 12.34 -7.40
CA VAL A 150 -21.10 12.35 -8.10
C VAL A 150 -20.12 13.33 -7.43
N SER A 151 -20.57 14.52 -7.05
CA SER A 151 -19.75 15.50 -6.34
C SER A 151 -19.28 14.96 -4.99
N ALA A 152 -20.19 14.37 -4.20
CA ALA A 152 -19.86 13.78 -2.92
C ALA A 152 -18.83 12.64 -3.04
N LEU A 153 -18.95 11.81 -4.08
CA LEU A 153 -17.98 10.76 -4.38
C LEU A 153 -16.61 11.35 -4.75
N GLN A 154 -16.60 12.42 -5.54
CA GLN A 154 -15.38 13.10 -5.97
C GLN A 154 -14.63 13.72 -4.79
N ASP A 155 -15.34 14.38 -3.88
CA ASP A 155 -14.76 14.94 -2.65
C ASP A 155 -14.17 13.84 -1.76
N LYS A 156 -14.87 12.71 -1.63
CA LYS A 156 -14.39 11.59 -0.84
C LYS A 156 -13.17 10.91 -1.45
N LEU A 157 -13.10 10.83 -2.77
CA LEU A 157 -11.92 10.35 -3.50
C LEU A 157 -10.72 11.27 -3.25
N LEU A 158 -10.93 12.59 -3.25
CA LEU A 158 -9.88 13.56 -2.95
C LEU A 158 -9.37 13.41 -1.51
N GLU A 159 -10.28 13.28 -0.54
CA GLU A 159 -9.93 13.07 0.87
C GLU A 159 -9.14 11.77 1.07
N SER A 160 -9.61 10.67 0.47
CA SER A 160 -8.94 9.37 0.53
C SER A 160 -7.54 9.43 -0.08
N LYS A 161 -7.39 10.10 -1.23
CA LYS A 161 -6.08 10.32 -1.89
C LYS A 161 -5.10 11.06 -0.98
N SER A 162 -5.52 12.16 -0.36
CA SER A 162 -4.66 12.92 0.57
C SER A 162 -4.25 12.09 1.78
N LYS A 163 -5.16 11.25 2.29
CA LYS A 163 -4.87 10.38 3.43
C LYS A 163 -3.86 9.30 3.10
N VAL A 164 -3.96 8.72 1.91
CA VAL A 164 -2.97 7.75 1.39
C VAL A 164 -1.59 8.41 1.26
N GLU A 165 -1.51 9.60 0.68
CA GLU A 165 -0.24 10.35 0.55
C GLU A 165 0.41 10.60 1.92
N LYS A 166 -0.37 11.00 2.92
CA LYS A 166 0.14 11.23 4.27
C LYS A 166 0.67 9.95 4.92
N LEU A 167 -0.06 8.84 4.80
CA LEU A 167 0.37 7.55 5.34
C LEU A 167 1.64 7.03 4.64
N GLN A 168 1.77 7.24 3.33
CA GLN A 168 2.98 6.92 2.59
C GLN A 168 4.19 7.71 3.11
N GLN A 169 4.01 9.01 3.38
CA GLN A 169 5.08 9.84 3.94
C GLN A 169 5.49 9.39 5.34
N GLU A 170 4.53 9.10 6.22
CA GLU A 170 4.79 8.60 7.58
C GLU A 170 5.54 7.26 7.54
N LEU A 171 5.14 6.35 6.65
CA LEU A 171 5.80 5.07 6.45
C LEU A 171 7.24 5.23 5.93
N GLN A 172 7.47 6.18 5.03
CA GLN A 172 8.80 6.46 4.51
C GLN A 172 9.72 7.04 5.58
N ASN A 173 9.22 7.94 6.42
CA ASN A 173 9.97 8.48 7.56
C ASN A 173 10.29 7.39 8.60
N ALA A 174 9.32 6.55 8.96
CA ALA A 174 9.57 5.44 9.87
C ALA A 174 10.61 4.45 9.33
N ARG A 175 10.63 4.24 8.00
CA ARG A 175 11.63 3.38 7.35
C ARG A 175 13.02 4.00 7.36
N SER A 176 13.16 5.30 7.13
CA SER A 176 14.46 5.96 7.16
C SER A 176 15.06 5.94 8.56
N GLU A 177 14.24 6.20 9.59
CA GLU A 177 14.65 6.07 11.00
C GLU A 177 15.13 4.65 11.34
N ALA A 178 14.48 3.62 10.78
CA ALA A 178 14.85 2.22 10.99
C ALA A 178 16.20 1.82 10.33
N LEU A 179 16.80 2.65 9.49
CA LEU A 179 18.11 2.40 8.87
C LEU A 179 19.27 3.04 9.64
N ILE A 180 18.97 3.85 10.65
CA ILE A 180 19.95 4.58 11.44
C ILE A 180 20.14 3.89 12.79
N ASP A 181 21.38 3.79 13.23
CA ASP A 181 21.71 3.36 14.57
C ASP A 181 21.35 4.47 15.58
N PRO A 182 20.51 4.20 16.60
CA PRO A 182 19.99 5.25 17.47
C PRO A 182 21.07 5.90 18.34
N LEU A 183 22.14 5.17 18.67
CA LEU A 183 23.25 5.64 19.51
C LEU A 183 24.18 6.57 18.72
N THR A 184 24.67 6.11 17.57
CA THR A 184 25.73 6.79 16.79
C THR A 184 25.23 7.68 15.67
N LYS A 185 23.96 7.51 15.25
CA LYS A 185 23.34 8.13 14.07
C LYS A 185 23.97 7.75 12.72
N ALA A 186 24.91 6.82 12.71
CA ALA A 186 25.38 6.19 11.47
C ALA A 186 24.34 5.22 10.91
N LEU A 187 24.57 4.73 9.69
CA LEU A 187 23.79 3.62 9.16
C LEU A 187 23.98 2.40 10.06
N ASN A 188 22.88 1.80 10.48
CA ASN A 188 22.94 0.48 11.09
C ASN A 188 23.25 -0.58 10.02
N ARG A 189 23.46 -1.84 10.42
CA ARG A 189 23.78 -2.94 9.50
C ARG A 189 22.82 -3.04 8.31
N ARG A 190 21.52 -2.87 8.55
CA ARG A 190 20.51 -2.90 7.50
C ARG A 190 20.61 -1.67 6.59
N GLY A 191 20.88 -0.49 7.15
CA GLY A 191 21.16 0.73 6.37
C GLY A 191 22.38 0.58 5.46
N LEU A 192 23.44 -0.08 5.95
CA LEU A 192 24.63 -0.39 5.17
C LEU A 192 24.29 -1.31 3.99
N ASP A 193 23.56 -2.40 4.22
CA ASP A 193 23.17 -3.35 3.16
C ASP A 193 22.39 -2.64 2.03
N VAL A 194 21.43 -1.78 2.39
CA VAL A 194 20.64 -0.99 1.44
C VAL A 194 21.55 -0.10 0.60
N GLN A 195 22.46 0.64 1.25
CA GLN A 195 23.32 1.60 0.58
C GLN A 195 24.38 0.93 -0.29
N MET A 196 24.91 -0.23 0.14
CA MET A 196 25.84 -1.02 -0.65
C MET A 196 25.20 -1.52 -1.94
N LYS A 197 23.98 -2.08 -1.88
CA LYS A 197 23.24 -2.50 -3.08
C LYS A 197 23.03 -1.33 -4.05
N LYS A 198 22.64 -0.16 -3.53
CA LYS A 198 22.47 1.06 -4.34
C LYS A 198 23.78 1.48 -4.99
N LEU A 199 24.87 1.51 -4.24
CA LEU A 199 26.19 1.92 -4.73
C LEU A 199 26.66 1.04 -5.89
N VAL A 200 26.56 -0.29 -5.73
CA VAL A 200 26.97 -1.27 -6.76
C VAL A 200 26.09 -1.19 -8.02
N ALA A 201 24.80 -0.85 -7.87
CA ALA A 201 23.89 -0.73 -9.00
C ALA A 201 24.11 0.52 -9.87
N LYS A 202 24.84 1.54 -9.38
CA LYS A 202 25.03 2.76 -10.17
C LYS A 202 25.98 2.53 -11.35
N PRO A 203 25.67 3.09 -12.55
CA PRO A 203 26.52 2.99 -13.73
C PRO A 203 27.96 3.47 -13.48
N GLU A 204 28.13 4.48 -12.62
CA GLU A 204 29.43 5.06 -12.27
C GLU A 204 30.38 4.09 -11.55
N PHE A 205 29.87 2.99 -11.00
CA PHE A 205 30.64 1.93 -10.33
C PHE A 205 30.74 0.64 -11.16
N GLN A 206 30.09 0.55 -12.33
CA GLN A 206 30.24 -0.61 -13.21
C GLN A 206 31.69 -0.73 -13.70
N GLY A 207 32.29 -1.90 -13.48
CA GLY A 207 33.69 -2.17 -13.85
C GLY A 207 34.75 -1.50 -12.96
N LYS A 208 34.35 -0.78 -11.90
CA LYS A 208 35.29 -0.19 -10.93
C LYS A 208 35.50 -1.10 -9.72
N ARG A 209 36.68 -1.00 -9.09
CA ARG A 209 37.00 -1.70 -7.85
C ARG A 209 36.39 -0.96 -6.66
N ILE A 210 35.62 -1.66 -5.84
CA ILE A 210 35.05 -1.16 -4.58
C ILE A 210 35.87 -1.76 -3.45
N SER A 211 36.28 -0.92 -2.49
CA SER A 211 36.98 -1.34 -1.28
C SER A 211 36.03 -1.28 -0.08
N PHE A 212 36.19 -2.21 0.85
CA PHE A 212 35.43 -2.26 2.09
C PHE A 212 36.38 -2.29 3.29
N LEU A 213 36.12 -1.47 4.30
CA LEU A 213 36.92 -1.39 5.52
C LEU A 213 36.05 -1.83 6.70
N MET A 214 36.56 -2.80 7.47
CA MET A 214 35.93 -3.27 8.71
C MET A 214 36.84 -2.89 9.88
N LEU A 215 36.25 -2.25 10.89
CA LEU A 215 36.94 -1.71 12.07
C LEU A 215 36.31 -2.33 13.31
N ASP A 216 37.14 -2.65 14.31
CA ASP A 216 36.71 -3.10 15.64
C ASP A 216 37.45 -2.28 16.71
N ILE A 217 36.80 -2.05 17.86
CA ILE A 217 37.42 -1.31 18.97
C ILE A 217 38.12 -2.32 19.88
N ASP A 218 39.45 -2.36 19.79
CA ASP A 218 40.26 -3.26 20.60
C ASP A 218 40.00 -3.08 22.10
N PHE A 219 39.80 -4.19 22.80
CA PHE A 219 39.58 -4.24 24.24
C PHE A 219 38.40 -3.38 24.75
N PHE A 220 37.38 -3.09 23.94
CA PHE A 220 36.24 -2.24 24.33
C PHE A 220 35.56 -2.66 25.64
N LYS A 221 35.53 -3.97 25.93
CA LYS A 221 35.03 -4.50 27.21
C LYS A 221 35.75 -3.89 28.42
N LYS A 222 37.08 -3.70 28.38
CA LYS A 222 37.84 -3.07 29.48
C LYS A 222 37.42 -1.62 29.70
N ILE A 223 37.03 -0.90 28.65
CA ILE A 223 36.52 0.47 28.76
C ILE A 223 35.18 0.46 29.50
N ASN A 224 34.27 -0.44 29.12
CA ASN A 224 32.99 -0.59 29.81
C ASN A 224 33.17 -1.02 31.28
N ASP A 225 34.06 -1.97 31.54
CA ASP A 225 34.30 -2.49 32.89
C ASP A 225 34.91 -1.41 33.82
N ASN A 226 35.78 -0.53 33.30
CA ASN A 226 36.46 0.50 34.10
C ASN A 226 35.68 1.82 34.26
N TYR A 227 34.88 2.20 33.24
CA TYR A 227 34.26 3.53 33.17
C TYR A 227 32.73 3.49 33.04
N GLY A 228 32.16 2.29 32.91
CA GLY A 228 30.71 2.07 32.75
C GLY A 228 30.23 2.20 31.31
N HIS A 229 29.10 1.56 31.01
CA HIS A 229 28.51 1.51 29.67
C HIS A 229 28.20 2.89 29.07
N MET A 230 27.72 3.83 29.90
CA MET A 230 27.44 5.21 29.45
C MET A 230 28.68 5.92 28.90
N PHE A 231 29.86 5.61 29.44
CA PHE A 231 31.12 6.15 28.93
C PHE A 231 31.53 5.43 27.65
N GLY A 232 31.39 4.10 27.60
CA GLY A 232 31.58 3.31 26.38
C GLY A 232 30.75 3.81 25.21
N ASP A 233 29.47 4.12 25.42
CA ASP A 233 28.57 4.70 24.42
C ASP A 233 29.12 6.00 23.83
N ARG A 234 29.67 6.89 24.67
CA ARG A 234 30.31 8.14 24.21
C ARG A 234 31.56 7.87 23.38
N VAL A 235 32.34 6.86 23.73
CA VAL A 235 33.52 6.45 22.95
C VAL A 235 33.09 5.96 21.57
N ILE A 236 32.04 5.12 21.47
CA ILE A 236 31.50 4.66 20.18
C ILE A 236 31.04 5.86 19.34
N CYS A 237 30.29 6.79 19.92
CA CYS A 237 29.84 8.00 19.21
C CYS A 237 31.01 8.87 18.73
N GLY A 238 32.04 9.06 19.57
CA GLY A 238 33.23 9.84 19.23
C GLY A 238 34.02 9.23 18.07
N ILE A 239 34.24 7.91 18.09
CA ILE A 239 34.92 7.19 17.01
C ILE A 239 34.10 7.27 15.71
N THR A 240 32.78 7.06 15.80
CA THR A 240 31.90 7.15 14.64
C THR A 240 31.95 8.52 14.00
N ALA A 241 31.89 9.59 14.80
CA ALA A 241 31.98 10.96 14.32
C ALA A 241 33.31 11.22 13.58
N ALA A 242 34.43 10.67 14.08
CA ALA A 242 35.74 10.80 13.45
C ALA A 242 35.86 10.06 12.10
N LEU A 243 35.04 9.03 11.86
CA LEU A 243 34.98 8.30 10.59
C LEU A 243 34.06 8.96 9.55
N THR A 244 33.15 9.82 9.99
CA THR A 244 32.19 10.54 9.13
C THR A 244 32.58 11.97 8.80
N ALA A 245 33.66 12.48 9.40
CA ALA A 245 34.23 13.82 9.18
C ALA A 245 35.10 13.85 7.91
#